data_AF-A0A8T5UDT4-F1
#
_entry.id   AF-A0A8T5UDT4-F1
#
_cell.length_a   1.000
_cell.length_b   1.000
_cell.length_c   1.000
_cell.angle_alpha   90.00
_cell.angle_beta   90.00
_cell.angle_gamma   90.00
#
_symmetry.space_group_name_H-M   'P 1'
#
loop_
_entity.id
_entity.type
_entity.pdbx_description
1 polymer ?
#
loop_
_entity_poly.entity_id
_entity_poly.type
_entity_poly.pdbx_seq_one_letter_code
_entity_poly.pdbx_strand_id
1 'polypeptide(L)' 'MFLAEFDIKLLKNLAQKGHETLTGHYFEFGGAQIIYKLEDGYLSASDPRKDGQGIGY' A
#
# COMPACT_ATOMS: atom_id res chain seq x y z
N MET A 1 6.82 -0.33 -13.12
CA MET A 1 5.71 -0.19 -12.15
C MET A 1 6.29 0.48 -10.93
N PHE A 2 6.05 1.79 -10.75
CA PHE A 2 6.69 2.59 -9.70
C PHE A 2 6.01 2.29 -8.36
N LEU A 3 6.72 1.59 -7.49
CA LEU A 3 6.33 1.52 -6.08
C LEU A 3 6.71 2.86 -5.46
N ALA A 4 5.78 3.44 -4.70
CA ALA A 4 6.03 4.67 -3.97
C ALA A 4 7.17 4.42 -2.97
N GLU A 5 8.37 4.85 -3.33
CA GLU A 5 9.43 5.01 -2.35
C GLU A 5 8.98 6.09 -1.35
N PHE A 6 9.17 5.84 -0.06
CA PHE A 6 8.91 6.85 0.96
C PHE A 6 9.78 8.09 0.69
N ASP A 7 9.20 9.28 0.81
CA ASP A 7 9.94 10.54 0.64
C ASP A 7 11.13 10.59 1.61
N ILE A 8 12.32 10.78 1.06
CA ILE A 8 13.57 10.87 1.81
C ILE A 8 13.51 12.02 2.83
N LYS A 9 12.84 13.13 2.51
CA LYS A 9 12.67 14.24 3.47
C LYS A 9 11.83 13.80 4.67
N LEU A 10 10.78 13.02 4.45
CA LEU A 10 9.97 12.44 5.52
C LEU A 10 10.80 11.52 6.41
N LEU A 11 11.58 10.61 5.82
CA LEU A 11 12.46 9.70 6.58
C LEU A 11 13.47 10.46 7.45
N LYS A 12 14.08 11.52 6.92
CA LYS A 12 14.99 12.39 7.69
C LYS A 12 14.30 13.09 8.86
N ASN A 13 13.09 13.59 8.64
CA ASN A 13 12.32 14.25 9.70
C ASN A 13 11.92 13.27 10.81
N LEU A 14 11.62 12.00 10.46
CA LEU A 14 11.38 10.95 11.45
C LEU A 14 12.64 10.61 12.25
N ALA A 15 13.79 10.50 11.60
CA ALA A 15 15.07 10.28 12.29
C ALA A 15 15.40 11.42 13.27
N GLN A 16 15.16 12.68 12.89
CA GLN A 16 15.34 13.84 13.79
C GLN A 16 14.41 13.80 15.02
N LYS A 17 13.28 13.09 14.92
CA LYS A 17 12.34 12.86 16.03
C LYS A 17 12.69 11.61 16.86
N GLY A 18 13.82 10.96 16.58
CA GLY A 18 14.30 9.78 17.30
C GLY A 18 13.75 8.45 16.79
N HIS A 19 13.09 8.43 15.63
CA HIS A 19 12.63 7.17 15.03
C HIS A 19 13.77 6.46 14.30
N GLU A 20 13.92 5.17 14.56
CA GLU A 20 14.75 4.27 13.76
C GLU A 20 13.91 3.69 12.62
N THR A 21 14.25 4.03 11.38
CA THR A 21 13.51 3.55 10.19
C THR A 21 14.31 2.46 9.47
N LEU A 22 13.64 1.39 9.07
CA LEU A 22 14.21 0.32 8.26
C LEU A 22 13.55 0.33 6.87
N THR A 23 14.35 0.12 5.84
CA THR A 23 13.87 -0.05 4.45
C THR A 23 13.74 -1.53 4.14
N GLY A 24 12.57 -1.94 3.66
CA GLY A 24 12.30 -3.31 3.22
C GLY A 24 11.88 -3.37 1.76
N HIS A 25 11.73 -4.58 1.23
CA HIS A 25 11.15 -4.79 -0.09
C HIS A 25 9.63 -4.56 -0.06
N TYR A 26 9.10 -4.01 -1.15
CA TYR A 26 7.70 -3.57 -1.21
C TYR A 26 6.65 -4.65 -0.89
N PHE A 27 6.97 -5.91 -1.17
CA PHE A 27 6.07 -7.06 -0.95
C PHE A 27 6.03 -7.53 0.51
N GLU A 28 6.91 -7.02 1.37
CA GLU A 28 6.97 -7.36 2.79
C GLU A 28 5.86 -6.65 3.59
N PHE A 29 5.31 -5.56 3.03
CA PHE A 29 4.30 -4.71 3.69
C PHE A 29 2.86 -5.15 3.39
N GLY A 30 2.60 -6.46 3.38
CA GLY A 30 1.26 -7.04 3.15
C GLY A 30 0.77 -7.00 1.69
N GLY A 31 -0.54 -7.25 1.50
CA GLY A 31 -1.20 -7.27 0.20
C GLY A 31 -2.72 -7.23 0.35
N ALA A 32 -3.28 -6.03 0.38
CA ALA A 32 -4.70 -5.84 0.72
C ALA A 32 -5.66 -6.32 -0.38
N GLN A 33 -6.82 -6.83 0.02
CA GLN A 33 -7.96 -7.08 -0.85
C GLN A 33 -9.15 -6.37 -0.24
N ILE A 34 -9.81 -5.51 -1.02
CA ILE A 34 -10.83 -4.58 -0.50
C ILE A 34 -12.09 -4.68 -1.35
N ILE A 35 -13.23 -4.79 -0.67
CA ILE A 35 -14.56 -4.63 -1.27
C ILE A 35 -15.26 -3.50 -0.54
N TYR A 36 -15.67 -2.48 -1.27
CA TYR A 36 -16.45 -1.36 -0.75
C TYR A 36 -17.87 -1.41 -1.30
N LYS A 37 -18.86 -1.31 -0.42
CA LYS A 37 -20.27 -1.26 -0.82
C LYS A 37 -20.64 0.16 -1.25
N LEU A 38 -21.13 0.29 -2.48
CA LEU A 38 -21.69 1.52 -3.02
C LEU A 38 -23.22 1.53 -2.83
N GLU A 39 -23.85 2.63 -3.23
CA GLU A 39 -25.32 2.70 -3.28
C GLU A 39 -25.89 1.63 -4.22
N ASP A 40 -25.37 1.56 -5.45
CA ASP A 40 -25.82 0.63 -6.50
C ASP A 40 -24.72 -0.37 -6.91
N GLY A 41 -24.13 -1.07 -5.93
CA GLY A 41 -23.22 -2.19 -6.20
C GLY A 41 -21.99 -2.24 -5.31
N TYR A 42 -20.88 -2.75 -5.85
CA TYR A 42 -19.63 -2.94 -5.11
C TYR A 42 -18.43 -2.53 -5.95
N LEU A 43 -17.46 -1.87 -5.30
CA LEU A 43 -16.13 -1.63 -5.85
C LEU A 43 -15.16 -2.66 -5.26
N SER A 44 -14.47 -3.41 -6.12
CA SER A 44 -13.40 -4.33 -5.73
C SER A 44 -12.04 -3.75 -6.12
N ALA A 45 -11.06 -3.88 -5.22
CA ALA A 45 -9.67 -3.51 -5.47
C ALA A 45 -8.73 -4.60 -4.94
N SER A 46 -7.74 -4.97 -5.77
CA SER A 46 -6.63 -5.85 -5.39
C SER A 46 -5.34 -5.04 -5.31
N ASP A 47 -4.53 -5.32 -4.29
CA ASP A 47 -3.22 -4.73 -4.13
C ASP A 47 -2.29 -5.11 -5.30
N PRO A 48 -1.66 -4.13 -5.98
CA PRO A 48 -0.83 -4.37 -7.15
C PRO A 48 0.50 -5.07 -6.82
N ARG A 49 0.84 -5.21 -5.53
CA ARG A 49 2.10 -5.83 -5.08
C ARG A 49 2.03 -7.35 -5.03
N LYS A 50 0.85 -7.91 -5.24
CA LYS A 50 0.59 -9.36 -5.23
C LYS A 50 -0.11 -9.73 -6.53
N ASP A 51 0.10 -10.97 -6.97
CA ASP A 51 -0.77 -11.55 -7.98
C ASP A 51 -2.17 -11.69 -7.36
N GLY A 52 -3.14 -10.99 -7.93
CA GLY A 52 -4.49 -10.90 -7.37
C GLY A 52 -5.48 -10.28 -8.35
N GLN A 53 -6.77 -10.43 -8.07
CA GLN A 53 -7.84 -9.99 -8.95
C GLN A 53 -9.09 -9.59 -8.17
N GLY A 54 -9.71 -8.48 -8.56
CA GLY A 54 -11.08 -8.12 -8.19
C GLY A 54 -12.04 -8.42 -9.33
N ILE A 55 -13.13 -9.12 -9.06
CA ILE A 55 -14.16 -9.47 -10.06
C ILE A 55 -15.55 -9.13 -9.49
N GLY A 56 -16.42 -8.56 -10.31
CA GLY A 56 -17.83 -8.31 -10.00
C GLY A 56 -18.76 -9.12 -10.90
N TYR A 57 -20.04 -9.18 -10.53
CA TYR A 57 -21.13 -9.77 -11.29
C TYR A 57 -22.37 -8.85 -11.26
#